data_AF-A0A821INS1-F1
#
_entry.id   AF-A0A821INS1-F1
#
_cell.length_a   1.000
_cell.length_b   1.000
_cell.length_c   1.000
_cell.angle_alpha   90.00
_cell.angle_beta   90.00
_cell.angle_gamma   90.00
#
_symmetry.space_group_name_H-M   'P 1'
#
loop_
_entity.id
_entity.type
_entity.pdbx_description
1 polymer ?
#
loop_
_entity_poly.entity_id
_entity_poly.type
_entity_poly.pdbx_seq_one_letter_code
_entity_poly.pdbx_strand_id
1 'polypeptide(L)'
;MYNGKQTIHEISDNNLQKPNIYNQYLPYYESIKQQSLESFDEICENLSRLIQLQELQPGFPLWSSKLQQFISLYGFSFTKINHIKLIEFYLSILSIKNLNYVNTKICFDMLTQLTRKTRLITRNDLIIDWRILYVWGKLVLFNHDESYSLVSMP
;
A
#
# COMPACT_ATOMS: atom_id res chain seq x y z
N MET A 1 27.18 -0.30 -25.16
CA MET A 1 25.90 -0.36 -25.91
C MET A 1 25.02 -1.44 -25.30
N TYR A 2 24.19 -1.08 -24.32
CA TYR A 2 23.04 -1.87 -23.91
C TYR A 2 21.93 -0.87 -23.59
N ASN A 3 20.90 -0.86 -24.43
CA ASN A 3 19.74 0.03 -24.38
C ASN A 3 18.92 -0.28 -23.12
N GLY A 4 19.05 0.54 -22.08
CA GLY A 4 18.24 0.48 -20.85
C GLY A 4 17.15 1.57 -20.78
N LYS A 5 16.68 2.08 -21.92
CA LYS A 5 15.67 3.18 -21.98
C LYS A 5 14.47 2.85 -22.88
N GLN A 6 13.95 1.63 -22.76
CA GLN A 6 12.64 1.21 -23.26
C GLN A 6 11.96 0.60 -22.03
N THR A 7 10.92 1.12 -21.39
CA THR A 7 9.76 1.92 -21.81
C THR A 7 9.14 2.53 -20.54
N ILE A 8 9.31 3.83 -20.30
CA ILE A 8 8.51 4.59 -19.29
C ILE A 8 7.45 5.46 -20.00
N HIS A 9 7.52 5.54 -21.33
CA HIS A 9 6.50 6.20 -22.13
C HIS A 9 5.29 5.28 -22.33
N GLU A 10 4.12 5.80 -21.94
CA GLU A 10 2.75 5.31 -22.19
C GLU A 10 2.13 4.35 -21.16
N ILE A 11 2.14 4.73 -19.88
CA ILE A 11 0.96 4.45 -19.06
C ILE A 11 -0.16 5.34 -19.61
N SER A 12 -0.92 4.84 -20.59
CA SER A 12 -2.11 5.52 -21.08
C SER A 12 -3.10 5.73 -19.94
N ASP A 13 -3.75 6.91 -19.87
CA ASP A 13 -4.75 7.24 -18.83
C ASP A 13 -5.86 6.18 -18.72
N ASN A 14 -6.09 5.43 -19.81
CA ASN A 14 -7.06 4.34 -19.89
C ASN A 14 -6.76 3.16 -18.96
N ASN A 15 -5.52 3.01 -18.47
CA ASN A 15 -5.13 1.91 -17.59
C ASN A 15 -5.17 2.25 -16.09
N LEU A 16 -5.44 3.52 -15.74
CA LEU A 16 -5.56 3.97 -14.36
C LEU A 16 -6.96 3.64 -13.82
N GLN A 17 -7.05 3.06 -12.62
CA GLN A 17 -8.33 2.61 -12.08
C GLN A 17 -9.30 3.76 -11.78
N LYS A 18 -8.90 4.65 -10.86
CA LYS A 18 -9.78 5.74 -10.39
C LYS A 18 -8.94 6.91 -9.88
N PRO A 19 -8.39 7.73 -10.79
CA PRO A 19 -7.76 8.98 -10.41
C PRO A 19 -8.79 9.94 -9.78
N ASN A 20 -8.30 10.92 -9.04
CA ASN A 20 -9.12 12.00 -8.51
C ASN A 20 -9.63 12.88 -9.65
N ILE A 21 -10.95 12.91 -9.83
CA ILE A 21 -11.64 13.64 -10.92
C ILE A 21 -11.34 15.14 -10.83
N TYR A 22 -11.21 15.68 -9.61
CA TYR A 22 -11.02 17.12 -9.41
C TYR A 22 -9.67 17.63 -9.91
N ASN A 23 -8.65 16.77 -9.98
CA ASN A 23 -7.32 17.18 -10.42
C ASN A 23 -7.32 17.60 -11.90
N GLN A 24 -8.27 17.10 -12.71
CA GLN A 24 -8.40 17.44 -14.13
C GLN A 24 -8.79 18.91 -14.36
N TYR A 25 -9.41 19.56 -13.37
CA TYR A 25 -9.84 20.96 -13.48
C TYR A 25 -8.78 21.95 -13.00
N LEU A 26 -7.61 21.46 -12.55
CA LEU A 26 -6.54 22.32 -12.07
C LEU A 26 -5.73 22.89 -13.25
N PRO A 27 -5.33 24.18 -13.20
CA PRO A 27 -4.55 24.81 -14.27
C PRO A 27 -3.21 24.13 -14.58
N TYR A 28 -2.70 23.32 -13.65
CA TYR A 28 -1.42 22.62 -13.72
C TYR A 28 -1.58 21.08 -13.68
N TYR A 29 -2.68 20.57 -14.26
CA TYR A 29 -2.99 19.13 -14.29
C TYR A 29 -1.86 18.27 -14.87
N GLU A 30 -1.23 18.69 -15.96
CA GLU A 30 -0.13 17.92 -16.58
C GLU A 30 1.06 17.75 -15.63
N SER A 31 1.41 18.80 -14.89
CA SER A 31 2.48 18.74 -13.88
C SER A 31 2.11 17.80 -12.73
N ILE A 32 0.87 17.87 -12.24
CA ILE A 32 0.34 16.94 -11.23
C ILE A 32 0.40 15.49 -11.71
N LYS A 33 0.03 15.24 -12.97
CA LYS A 33 0.02 13.91 -13.54
C LYS A 33 1.43 13.33 -13.56
N GLN A 34 2.41 14.09 -14.05
CA GLN A 34 3.81 13.68 -14.03
C GLN A 34 4.31 13.43 -12.59
N GLN A 35 4.03 14.36 -11.67
CA GLN A 35 4.41 14.24 -10.28
C GLN A 35 3.80 13.01 -9.60
N SER A 36 2.56 12.65 -9.97
CA SER A 36 1.89 11.45 -9.43
C SER A 36 2.58 10.16 -9.86
N LEU A 37 3.05 10.08 -11.12
CA LEU A 37 3.79 8.92 -11.61
C LEU A 37 5.14 8.80 -10.89
N GLU A 38 5.90 9.90 -10.84
CA GLU A 38 7.20 9.94 -10.16
C GLU A 38 7.07 9.59 -8.66
N SER A 39 6.06 10.14 -7.99
CA SER A 39 5.81 9.86 -6.57
C SER A 39 5.44 8.40 -6.33
N PHE A 40 4.64 7.80 -7.22
CA PHE A 40 4.24 6.40 -7.10
C PHE A 40 5.44 5.47 -7.30
N ASP A 41 6.25 5.73 -8.33
CA ASP A 41 7.46 4.96 -8.61
C ASP A 41 8.46 5.06 -7.46
N GLU A 42 8.65 6.25 -6.89
CA GLU A 42 9.49 6.47 -5.70
C GLU A 42 8.99 5.65 -4.50
N ILE A 43 7.68 5.64 -4.24
CA ILE A 43 7.09 4.85 -3.14
C ILE A 43 7.33 3.36 -3.37
N CYS A 44 7.07 2.86 -4.58
CA CYS A 44 7.27 1.46 -4.91
C CYS A 44 8.73 1.02 -4.81
N GLU A 45 9.66 1.84 -5.31
CA GLU A 45 11.10 1.58 -5.23
C GLU A 45 11.51 1.46 -3.76
N ASN A 46 11.13 2.43 -2.93
CA ASN A 46 11.53 2.43 -1.53
C ASN A 46 10.86 1.31 -0.73
N LEU A 47 9.57 1.00 -0.97
CA LEU A 47 8.92 -0.16 -0.34
C LEU A 47 9.61 -1.48 -0.70
N SER A 48 10.05 -1.63 -1.96
CA SER A 48 10.80 -2.81 -2.39
C SER A 48 12.19 -2.89 -1.75
N ARG A 49 12.88 -1.74 -1.61
CA ARG A 49 14.17 -1.64 -0.94
C ARG A 49 14.09 -2.04 0.54
N LEU A 50 13.00 -1.69 1.24
CA LEU A 50 12.80 -2.10 2.63
C LEU A 50 12.76 -3.62 2.79
N ILE A 51 12.08 -4.33 1.87
CA ILE A 51 12.06 -5.79 1.89
C ILE A 51 13.45 -6.36 1.65
N GLN A 52 14.19 -5.81 0.67
CA GLN A 52 15.54 -6.27 0.34
C GLN A 52 16.50 -6.11 1.52
N LEU A 53 16.38 -5.01 2.27
CA LEU A 53 17.19 -4.75 3.46
C LEU A 53 16.69 -5.48 4.71
N GLN A 54 15.47 -6.04 4.68
CA GLN A 54 14.79 -6.63 5.84
C GLN A 54 14.60 -5.67 7.02
N GLU A 55 14.79 -4.36 6.79
CA GLU A 55 14.65 -3.31 7.79
C GLU A 55 13.30 -2.61 7.60
N LEU A 56 12.32 -2.99 8.43
CA LEU A 56 11.01 -2.34 8.42
C LEU A 56 11.06 -0.96 9.11
N GLN A 57 11.95 -0.74 10.07
CA GLN A 57 12.06 0.51 10.81
C GLN A 57 13.38 1.21 10.47
N PRO A 58 13.37 2.54 10.21
CA PRO A 58 12.25 3.50 10.33
C PRO A 58 11.41 3.68 9.05
N GLY A 59 11.77 3.01 7.94
CA GLY A 59 11.24 3.37 6.61
C GLY A 59 9.79 2.93 6.34
N PHE A 60 9.34 1.79 6.86
CA PHE A 60 8.01 1.25 6.53
C PHE A 60 6.85 2.18 6.92
N PRO A 61 6.81 2.75 8.15
CA PRO A 61 5.77 3.72 8.49
C PRO A 61 5.81 4.97 7.62
N LEU A 62 7.00 5.47 7.28
CA LEU A 62 7.18 6.68 6.50
C LEU A 62 6.64 6.49 5.07
N TRP A 63 7.04 5.43 4.39
CA TRP A 63 6.61 5.15 3.02
C TRP A 63 5.14 4.73 2.95
N SER A 64 4.62 4.03 3.97
CA SER A 64 3.19 3.72 4.07
C SER A 64 2.35 4.99 4.29
N SER A 65 2.81 5.92 5.14
CA SER A 65 2.14 7.23 5.30
C SER A 65 2.18 8.05 4.02
N LYS A 66 3.31 8.06 3.30
CA LYS A 66 3.42 8.72 1.99
C LYS A 66 2.45 8.12 0.98
N LEU A 67 2.25 6.80 1.00
CA LEU A 67 1.24 6.12 0.18
C LEU A 67 -0.20 6.47 0.57
N GLN A 68 -0.52 6.60 1.86
CA GLN A 68 -1.84 7.08 2.29
C GLN A 68 -2.12 8.50 1.79
N GLN A 69 -1.13 9.39 1.91
CA GLN A 69 -1.22 10.76 1.40
C GLN A 69 -1.38 10.76 -0.13
N PHE A 70 -0.65 9.92 -0.83
CA PHE A 70 -0.78 9.72 -2.28
C PHE A 70 -2.22 9.34 -2.66
N ILE A 71 -2.80 8.33 -1.99
CA ILE A 71 -4.18 7.88 -2.25
C ILE A 71 -5.20 8.99 -1.93
N SER A 72 -4.95 9.78 -0.90
CA SER A 72 -5.79 10.93 -0.53
C SER A 72 -5.79 12.03 -1.61
N LEU A 73 -4.61 12.37 -2.13
CA LEU A 73 -4.42 13.47 -3.09
C LEU A 73 -4.80 13.08 -4.53
N TYR A 74 -4.28 11.94 -5.01
CA TYR A 74 -4.39 11.53 -6.41
C TYR A 74 -5.45 10.44 -6.64
N GLY A 75 -5.96 9.82 -5.56
CA GLY A 75 -6.87 8.69 -5.66
C GLY A 75 -6.14 7.39 -5.98
N PHE A 76 -6.83 6.48 -6.66
CA PHE A 76 -6.26 5.21 -7.12
C PHE A 76 -5.70 5.42 -8.53
N SER A 77 -4.70 6.29 -8.65
CA SER A 77 -4.00 6.61 -9.89
C SER A 77 -2.89 5.60 -10.20
N PHE A 78 -3.19 4.31 -10.05
CA PHE A 78 -2.32 3.20 -10.41
C PHE A 78 -3.10 2.12 -11.15
N THR A 79 -2.38 1.21 -11.80
CA THR A 79 -2.96 0.08 -12.53
C THR A 79 -3.54 -0.95 -11.57
N LYS A 80 -4.51 -1.74 -12.07
CA LYS A 80 -5.10 -2.86 -11.31
C LYS A 80 -4.04 -3.87 -10.84
N ILE A 81 -3.03 -4.12 -11.66
CA ILE A 81 -1.93 -5.03 -11.34
C ILE A 81 -1.14 -4.50 -10.15
N ASN A 82 -0.79 -3.21 -10.16
CA ASN A 82 -0.06 -2.58 -9.07
C ASN A 82 -0.91 -2.53 -7.78
N HIS A 83 -2.23 -2.33 -7.91
CA HIS A 83 -3.15 -2.41 -6.78
C HIS A 83 -3.10 -3.76 -6.07
N ILE A 84 -3.18 -4.85 -6.84
CA ILE A 84 -3.13 -6.22 -6.30
C ILE A 84 -1.79 -6.48 -5.63
N LYS A 85 -0.68 -6.12 -6.29
CA LYS A 85 0.67 -6.26 -5.74
C LYS A 85 0.85 -5.52 -4.40
N LEU A 86 0.28 -4.31 -4.27
CA LEU A 86 0.30 -3.58 -3.00
C LEU A 86 -0.45 -4.35 -1.90
N ILE A 87 -1.61 -4.92 -2.21
CA ILE A 87 -2.38 -5.71 -1.23
C ILE A 87 -1.59 -6.96 -0.82
N GLU A 88 -1.06 -7.71 -1.79
CA GLU A 88 -0.22 -8.88 -1.53
C GLU A 88 1.03 -8.54 -0.72
N PHE A 89 1.65 -7.39 -0.99
CA PHE A 89 2.78 -6.87 -0.23
C PHE A 89 2.42 -6.65 1.25
N TYR A 90 1.34 -5.92 1.54
CA TYR A 90 0.92 -5.68 2.93
C TYR A 90 0.50 -6.97 3.64
N LEU A 91 -0.15 -7.91 2.94
CA LEU A 91 -0.47 -9.24 3.48
C LEU A 91 0.79 -10.07 3.78
N SER A 92 1.80 -9.97 2.92
CA SER A 92 3.08 -10.67 3.10
C SER A 92 3.81 -10.16 4.35
N ILE A 93 3.77 -8.85 4.60
CA ILE A 93 4.33 -8.25 5.82
C ILE A 93 3.59 -8.74 7.07
N LEU A 94 2.26 -8.84 7.02
CA LEU A 94 1.47 -9.41 8.13
C LEU A 94 1.79 -10.88 8.40
N SER A 95 2.34 -11.61 7.43
CA SER A 95 2.77 -13.01 7.62
C SER A 95 4.12 -13.13 8.35
N ILE A 96 4.86 -12.03 8.56
CA ILE A 96 6.13 -12.04 9.28
C ILE A 96 5.86 -12.29 10.78
N LYS A 97 6.58 -13.27 11.36
CA LYS A 97 6.48 -13.59 12.79
C LYS A 97 7.06 -12.44 13.62
N ASN A 98 6.44 -12.13 14.76
CA ASN A 98 6.86 -11.07 15.70
C ASN A 98 6.88 -9.66 15.08
N LEU A 99 5.93 -9.34 14.20
CA LEU A 99 5.77 -7.99 13.69
C LEU A 99 5.33 -7.03 14.81
N ASN A 100 5.93 -5.84 14.84
CA ASN A 100 5.60 -4.82 15.82
C ASN A 100 4.15 -4.34 15.66
N TYR A 101 3.45 -4.03 16.77
CA TYR A 101 2.03 -3.65 16.74
C TYR A 101 1.78 -2.39 15.92
N VAL A 102 2.70 -1.42 15.95
CA VAL A 102 2.62 -0.20 15.13
C VAL A 102 2.62 -0.53 13.64
N ASN A 103 3.52 -1.40 13.19
CA ASN A 103 3.59 -1.83 11.79
C ASN A 103 2.34 -2.61 11.39
N THR A 104 1.82 -3.43 12.30
CA THR A 104 0.60 -4.20 12.12
C THR A 104 -0.61 -3.29 11.90
N LYS A 105 -0.78 -2.28 12.75
CA LYS A 105 -1.84 -1.27 12.62
C LYS A 105 -1.77 -0.57 11.27
N ILE A 106 -0.58 -0.12 10.87
CA ILE A 106 -0.34 0.52 9.56
C ILE A 106 -0.73 -0.41 8.40
N CYS A 107 -0.40 -1.70 8.48
CA CYS A 107 -0.81 -2.67 7.47
C CYS A 107 -2.34 -2.80 7.39
N PHE A 108 -3.04 -2.89 8.53
CA PHE A 108 -4.50 -2.98 8.56
C PHE A 108 -5.17 -1.71 8.05
N ASP A 109 -4.66 -0.53 8.43
CA ASP A 109 -5.17 0.76 7.93
C ASP A 109 -5.01 0.85 6.41
N MET A 110 -3.83 0.45 5.89
CA MET A 110 -3.56 0.40 4.46
C MET A 110 -4.46 -0.59 3.72
N LEU A 111 -4.58 -1.82 4.23
CA LEU A 111 -5.46 -2.82 3.63
C LEU A 111 -6.92 -2.35 3.63
N THR A 112 -7.37 -1.71 4.70
CA THR A 112 -8.72 -1.11 4.77
C THR A 112 -8.90 -0.03 3.72
N GLN A 113 -7.92 0.88 3.56
CA GLN A 113 -7.98 1.92 2.54
C GLN A 113 -7.98 1.34 1.11
N LEU A 114 -7.11 0.36 0.84
CA LEU A 114 -6.98 -0.26 -0.48
C LEU A 114 -8.19 -1.11 -0.87
N THR A 115 -8.86 -1.75 0.10
CA THR A 115 -10.04 -2.61 -0.12
C THR A 115 -11.36 -1.85 -0.02
N ARG A 116 -11.36 -0.59 0.45
CA ARG A 116 -12.58 0.24 0.62
C ARG A 116 -13.44 0.32 -0.64
N LYS A 117 -12.81 0.35 -1.83
CA LYS A 117 -13.52 0.39 -3.12
C LYS A 117 -13.57 -1.00 -3.74
N THR A 118 -14.40 -1.88 -3.17
CA THR A 118 -14.57 -3.28 -3.60
C THR A 118 -14.93 -3.44 -5.08
N ARG A 119 -15.50 -2.42 -5.73
CA ARG A 119 -15.79 -2.42 -7.18
C ARG A 119 -14.54 -2.43 -8.07
N LEU A 120 -13.37 -2.05 -7.54
CA LEU A 120 -12.12 -1.96 -8.32
C LEU A 120 -11.39 -3.31 -8.43
N ILE A 121 -11.70 -4.26 -7.55
CA ILE A 121 -11.05 -5.57 -7.46
C ILE A 121 -12.11 -6.64 -7.73
N THR A 122 -11.89 -7.51 -8.70
CA THR A 122 -12.79 -8.63 -8.94
C THR A 122 -12.42 -9.76 -7.97
N ARG A 123 -13.41 -10.54 -7.52
CA ARG A 123 -13.19 -11.67 -6.60
C ARG A 123 -12.17 -12.69 -7.12
N ASN A 124 -12.05 -12.82 -8.44
CA ASN A 124 -11.11 -13.75 -9.07
C ASN A 124 -9.65 -13.26 -9.03
N ASP A 125 -9.41 -11.96 -8.80
CA ASP A 125 -8.06 -11.39 -8.86
C ASP A 125 -7.31 -11.50 -7.53
N LEU A 126 -8.02 -11.69 -6.42
CA LEU A 126 -7.45 -11.63 -5.09
C LEU A 126 -7.92 -12.81 -4.23
N ILE A 127 -6.98 -13.70 -3.90
CA ILE A 127 -7.18 -14.82 -2.99
C ILE A 127 -6.42 -14.49 -1.71
N ILE A 128 -7.14 -14.22 -0.64
CA ILE A 128 -6.56 -13.90 0.68
C ILE A 128 -6.61 -15.15 1.55
N ASP A 129 -5.48 -15.53 2.16
CA ASP A 129 -5.51 -16.55 3.22
C ASP A 129 -6.07 -15.93 4.51
N TRP A 130 -7.30 -16.31 4.85
CA TRP A 130 -8.01 -15.86 6.04
C TRP A 130 -7.27 -16.23 7.34
N ARG A 131 -6.39 -17.23 7.31
CA ARG A 131 -5.64 -17.67 8.50
C ARG A 131 -4.74 -16.57 9.06
N ILE A 132 -4.12 -15.77 8.19
CA ILE A 132 -3.26 -14.65 8.61
C ILE A 132 -4.08 -13.66 9.42
N LEU A 133 -5.27 -13.30 8.92
CA LEU A 133 -6.19 -12.40 9.61
C LEU A 133 -6.71 -13.00 10.92
N TYR A 134 -6.99 -14.30 10.94
CA TYR A 134 -7.45 -15.00 12.14
C TYR A 134 -6.39 -15.02 13.25
N VAL A 135 -5.13 -15.27 12.91
CA VAL A 135 -4.02 -15.25 13.87
C VAL A 135 -3.91 -13.87 14.52
N TRP A 136 -3.94 -12.81 13.71
CA TRP A 136 -3.90 -11.44 14.23
C TRP A 136 -5.14 -11.07 15.02
N GLY A 137 -6.33 -11.45 14.58
CA GLY A 137 -7.56 -11.23 15.32
C GLY A 137 -7.55 -11.94 16.68
N LYS A 138 -7.02 -13.17 16.73
CA LYS A 138 -6.87 -13.91 17.98
C LYS A 138 -5.87 -13.23 18.92
N LEU A 139 -4.72 -12.79 18.39
CA LEU A 139 -3.73 -12.06 19.18
C LEU A 139 -4.36 -10.78 19.75
N VAL A 140 -4.94 -9.93 18.91
CA VAL A 140 -5.51 -8.66 19.36
C VAL A 140 -6.65 -8.85 20.37
N LEU A 141 -7.57 -9.80 20.14
CA LEU A 141 -8.75 -9.97 21.00
C LEU A 141 -8.51 -10.79 22.27
N PHE A 142 -7.57 -11.73 22.25
CA PHE A 142 -7.31 -12.64 23.38
C PHE A 142 -5.94 -12.43 24.01
N ASN A 143 -5.39 -11.21 23.90
CA ASN A 143 -4.15 -10.84 24.57
C ASN A 143 -4.36 -10.77 26.09
N HIS A 144 -3.96 -11.83 26.78
CA HIS A 144 -4.02 -11.90 28.24
C HIS A 144 -3.13 -10.82 28.90
N ASP A 145 -2.10 -10.33 28.18
CA ASP A 145 -1.16 -9.30 28.64
C ASP A 145 -1.74 -7.88 28.73
N GLU A 146 -2.92 -7.65 28.13
CA GLU A 146 -3.62 -6.37 28.19
C GLU A 146 -4.15 -6.11 29.61
N SER A 147 -4.61 -7.16 30.29
CA SER A 147 -5.02 -7.11 31.70
C SER A 147 -3.89 -6.73 32.66
N TYR A 148 -2.64 -6.92 32.23
CA TYR A 148 -1.43 -6.60 32.99
C TYR A 148 -0.77 -5.27 32.56
N SER A 149 -1.37 -4.51 31.64
CA SER A 149 -0.81 -3.26 31.07
C SER A 149 0.58 -3.41 30.46
N LEU A 150 1.02 -4.63 30.13
CA LEU A 150 2.36 -4.91 29.58
C LEU A 150 2.45 -4.54 28.09
N VAL A 151 1.29 -4.45 27.42
CA VAL A 151 1.16 -4.05 26.02
C VAL A 151 0.07 -2.99 25.93
N SER A 152 0.45 -1.74 25.62
CA SER A 152 -0.51 -0.69 25.28
C SER A 152 -0.81 -0.79 23.79
N MET A 153 -1.95 -1.37 23.43
CA MET A 153 -2.53 -1.23 22.09
C MET A 153 -3.00 0.24 21.94
N PRO A 154 -2.56 0.99 20.92
CA PRO A 154 -2.99 2.37 20.68
C PRO A 154 -4.29 2.47 19.85
#